data_AF-X1S930-F1
#
_entry.id   AF-X1S930-F1
#
_cell.length_a   1.000
_cell.length_b   1.000
_cell.length_c   1.000
_cell.angle_alpha   90.00
_cell.angle_beta   90.00
_cell.angle_gamma   90.00
#
_symmetry.space_group_name_H-M   'P 1'
#
loop_
_entity.id
_entity.type
_entity.pdbx_description
1 polymer ?
#
loop_
_entity_poly.entity_id
_entity_poly.type
_entity_poly.pdbx_seq_one_letter_code
_entity_poly.pdbx_strand_id
1 'polypeptide(L)'
;PGKTISFHLMRKYIRGYDKLFGPFFRRYYIILPQSDRNAVNAVKQRIYKLAEEHNWGGLSIGEAVYDEDGKSAQALLDTAISRLSS
;
A
#
# COMPACT_ATOMS: atom_id res chain seq x y z
N PRO A 1 -14.32 -8.27 -15.27
CA PRO A 1 -13.78 -6.91 -15.52
C PRO A 1 -13.50 -6.18 -14.19
N GLY A 2 -12.26 -6.25 -13.69
CA GLY A 2 -11.88 -5.70 -12.39
C GLY A 2 -11.61 -4.18 -12.45
N LYS A 3 -12.25 -3.43 -11.56
CA LYS A 3 -12.08 -1.98 -11.41
C LYS A 3 -10.62 -1.69 -11.04
N THR A 4 -9.98 -0.79 -11.77
CA THR A 4 -8.56 -0.44 -11.57
C THR A 4 -8.51 0.75 -10.60
N ILE A 5 -7.69 0.64 -9.54
CA ILE A 5 -7.44 1.75 -8.60
C ILE A 5 -6.96 2.96 -9.40
N SER A 6 -7.60 4.11 -9.18
CA SER A 6 -7.21 5.35 -9.86
C SER A 6 -5.91 5.89 -9.27
N PHE A 7 -4.81 5.76 -10.02
CA PHE A 7 -3.48 6.26 -9.65
C PHE A 7 -3.50 7.73 -9.21
N HIS A 8 -4.20 8.58 -9.96
CA HIS A 8 -4.31 10.01 -9.68
C HIS A 8 -5.09 10.30 -8.39
N LEU A 9 -6.08 9.48 -8.08
CA LEU A 9 -6.86 9.62 -6.86
C LEU A 9 -6.01 9.18 -5.65
N MET A 10 -5.34 8.03 -5.74
CA MET A 10 -4.46 7.55 -4.66
C MET A 10 -3.32 8.52 -4.36
N ARG A 11 -2.74 9.16 -5.39
CA ARG A 11 -1.71 10.20 -5.23
C ARG A 11 -2.18 11.40 -4.39
N LYS A 12 -3.46 11.75 -4.41
CA LYS A 12 -4.02 12.87 -3.61
C LYS A 12 -4.17 12.52 -2.13
N TYR A 13 -4.27 11.24 -1.80
CA TYR A 13 -4.53 10.77 -0.43
C TYR A 13 -3.28 10.28 0.31
N ILE A 14 -2.14 10.20 -0.37
CA ILE A 14 -0.83 9.95 0.24
C ILE A 14 -0.11 11.28 0.51
N ARG A 15 0.86 11.30 1.43
CA ARG A 15 1.62 12.51 1.78
C ARG A 15 2.55 12.88 0.63
N GLY A 16 2.94 14.16 0.55
CA GLY A 16 3.75 14.65 -0.57
C GLY A 16 5.12 13.98 -0.74
N TYR A 17 5.64 13.35 0.31
CA TYR A 17 6.91 12.62 0.30
C TYR A 17 6.74 11.10 0.13
N ASP A 18 5.51 10.59 0.12
CA ASP A 18 5.24 9.18 -0.13
C ASP A 18 5.43 8.89 -1.63
N LYS A 19 6.10 7.78 -1.95
CA LYS A 19 6.30 7.37 -3.35
C LYS A 19 5.28 6.32 -3.75
N LEU A 20 4.51 6.62 -4.80
CA LEU A 20 3.56 5.70 -5.43
C LEU A 20 4.10 5.22 -6.78
N PHE A 21 4.24 3.91 -6.95
CA PHE A 21 4.62 3.27 -8.21
C PHE A 21 3.44 2.52 -8.82
N GLY A 22 3.22 2.60 -10.14
CA GLY A 22 2.30 1.70 -10.84
C GLY A 22 2.25 1.82 -12.38
N PRO A 23 1.57 0.87 -13.07
CA PRO A 23 1.23 -0.49 -12.65
C PRO A 23 2.04 -1.56 -13.41
N PHE A 24 2.69 -2.48 -12.68
CA PHE A 24 2.97 -3.83 -13.18
C PHE A 24 1.83 -4.72 -12.67
N PHE A 25 1.00 -5.28 -13.55
CA PHE A 25 -0.13 -6.18 -13.22
C PHE A 25 -1.13 -5.67 -12.14
N ARG A 26 -1.60 -4.41 -12.22
CA ARG A 26 -2.56 -3.81 -11.25
C ARG A 26 -2.08 -3.77 -9.79
N ARG A 27 -0.79 -4.01 -9.54
CA ARG A 27 -0.17 -3.81 -8.23
C ARG A 27 0.39 -2.40 -8.16
N TYR A 28 0.20 -1.78 -7.01
CA TYR A 28 0.72 -0.47 -6.68
C TYR A 28 1.56 -0.61 -5.42
N TYR A 29 2.70 0.08 -5.38
CA TYR A 29 3.58 0.11 -4.21
C TYR A 29 3.56 1.51 -3.61
N ILE A 30 3.36 1.59 -2.30
CA ILE A 30 3.41 2.84 -1.52
C ILE A 30 4.59 2.71 -0.56
N ILE A 31 5.56 3.63 -0.66
CA ILE A 31 6.66 3.72 0.31
C ILE A 31 6.36 4.86 1.27
N LEU A 32 6.27 4.54 2.56
CA LEU A 32 6.05 5.48 3.66
C LEU A 32 7.38 5.69 4.41
N PRO A 33 8.12 6.78 4.17
CA PRO A 33 9.38 7.02 4.87
C PRO A 33 9.13 7.32 6.35
N GLN A 34 10.07 6.90 7.22
CA GLN A 34 10.08 7.18 8.66
C GLN A 34 8.73 6.90 9.37
N SER A 35 8.08 5.81 8.97
CA SER A 35 6.76 5.44 9.48
C SER A 35 6.85 4.17 10.31
N ASP A 36 6.23 4.19 11.49
CA ASP A 36 6.10 3.03 12.36
C ASP A 36 4.88 2.18 11.96
N ARG A 37 4.70 1.03 12.64
CA ARG A 37 3.57 0.13 12.37
C ARG A 37 2.21 0.80 12.57
N ASN A 38 2.10 1.74 13.52
CA ASN A 38 0.86 2.46 13.77
C ASN A 38 0.49 3.38 12.59
N ALA A 39 1.46 4.13 12.07
CA ALA A 39 1.28 4.98 10.90
C ALA A 39 0.92 4.15 9.66
N VAL A 40 1.60 3.02 9.46
CA VAL A 40 1.31 2.09 8.35
C VAL A 40 -0.12 1.55 8.46
N ASN A 41 -0.56 1.13 9.65
CA ASN A 41 -1.93 0.68 9.89
C ASN A 41 -2.96 1.79 9.63
N ALA A 42 -2.68 3.03 10.05
CA ALA A 42 -3.57 4.16 9.79
C ALA A 42 -3.73 4.43 8.28
N VAL A 43 -2.63 4.34 7.51
CA VAL A 43 -2.68 4.46 6.05
C VAL A 43 -3.49 3.32 5.43
N LYS A 44 -3.28 2.07 5.88
CA LYS A 44 -4.04 0.90 5.42
C LYS A 44 -5.54 1.06 5.63
N GLN A 45 -5.96 1.47 6.83
CA GLN A 45 -7.38 1.74 7.15
C GLN A 45 -7.97 2.84 6.26
N ARG A 46 -7.22 3.92 6.02
CA ARG A 46 -7.64 5.00 5.12
C ARG A 46 -7.83 4.52 3.68
N ILE A 47 -6.96 3.63 3.19
CA ILE A 47 -7.09 3.08 1.82
C ILE A 47 -8.34 2.19 1.73
N TYR A 48 -8.60 1.35 2.73
CA TYR A 48 -9.83 0.55 2.76
C TYR A 48 -11.09 1.41 2.75
N LYS A 49 -11.13 2.45 3.58
CA LYS A 49 -12.25 3.40 3.58
C LYS A 49 -12.46 4.08 2.22
N LEU A 50 -11.39 4.55 1.57
CA LEU A 50 -11.46 5.13 0.23
C LEU A 50 -11.95 4.11 -0.81
N ALA A 51 -11.59 2.85 -0.66
CA ALA A 51 -12.03 1.79 -1.55
C ALA A 51 -13.53 1.53 -1.47
N GLU A 52 -14.08 1.57 -0.26
CA GLU A 52 -15.52 1.50 -0.02
C GLU A 52 -16.23 2.72 -0.61
N GLU A 53 -15.78 3.93 -0.26
CA GLU A 53 -16.37 5.19 -0.74
C GLU A 53 -16.39 5.29 -2.28
N HIS A 54 -15.32 4.84 -2.93
CA HIS A 54 -15.18 4.90 -4.38
C HIS A 54 -15.56 3.60 -5.11
N ASN A 55 -16.12 2.61 -4.41
CA ASN A 55 -16.53 1.32 -4.97
C ASN A 55 -15.42 0.64 -5.80
N TRP A 56 -14.18 0.66 -5.31
CA TRP A 56 -13.01 0.05 -6.00
C TRP A 56 -13.07 -1.49 -6.01
N GLY A 57 -13.89 -2.10 -5.16
CA GLY A 57 -14.01 -3.56 -5.01
C GLY A 57 -13.06 -4.10 -3.94
N GLY A 58 -12.91 -5.43 -3.91
CA GLY A 58 -12.00 -6.09 -2.97
C GLY A 58 -10.55 -5.70 -3.23
N LEU A 59 -9.86 -5.26 -2.17
CA LEU A 59 -8.44 -4.90 -2.20
C LEU A 59 -7.66 -5.80 -1.25
N SER A 60 -6.50 -6.22 -1.72
CA SER A 60 -5.47 -6.87 -0.91
C SER A 60 -4.35 -5.87 -0.69
N ILE A 61 -4.01 -5.62 0.58
CA ILE A 61 -2.90 -4.75 0.97
C ILE A 61 -1.99 -5.57 1.87
N GLY A 62 -0.75 -5.76 1.43
CA GLY A 62 0.31 -6.31 2.24
C GLY A 62 1.26 -5.20 2.67
N GLU A 63 1.59 -5.20 3.95
CA GLU A 63 2.49 -4.21 4.56
C GLU A 63 3.79 -4.84 5.07
N ALA A 64 4.84 -4.04 5.11
CA ALA A 64 6.09 -4.34 5.80
C ALA A 64 6.65 -3.05 6.43
N VAL A 65 7.27 -3.19 7.61
CA VAL A 65 7.83 -2.09 8.41
C VAL A 65 9.32 -2.33 8.63
N TYR A 66 10.14 -1.32 8.34
CA TYR A 66 11.56 -1.34 8.72
C TYR A 66 11.72 -0.91 10.18
N ASP A 67 12.52 -1.57 11.02
CA ASP A 67 13.35 -2.77 10.77
C ASP A 67 12.71 -4.08 11.25
N GLU A 68 11.46 -4.04 11.70
CA GLU A 68 10.70 -5.17 12.28
C GLU A 68 10.51 -6.34 11.30
N ASP A 69 10.19 -6.03 10.04
CA ASP A 69 9.87 -7.01 9.00
C ASP A 69 11.06 -7.29 8.07
N GLY A 70 12.21 -6.67 8.32
CA GLY A 70 13.42 -6.84 7.53
C GLY A 70 14.27 -5.59 7.45
N LYS A 71 15.58 -5.79 7.26
CA LYS A 71 16.58 -4.71 7.20
C LYS A 71 17.02 -4.34 5.78
N SER A 72 16.59 -5.09 4.77
CA SER A 72 16.90 -4.84 3.36
C SER A 72 15.63 -4.55 2.58
N ALA A 73 15.76 -3.80 1.47
CA ALA A 73 14.65 -3.49 0.59
C ALA A 73 13.98 -4.78 0.05
N GLN A 74 14.78 -5.81 -0.25
CA GLN A 74 14.28 -7.10 -0.72
C GLN A 74 13.45 -7.80 0.35
N ALA A 75 13.93 -7.86 1.61
CA ALA A 75 13.19 -8.49 2.70
C ALA A 75 11.83 -7.81 2.93
N LEU A 76 11.79 -6.48 2.95
CA LEU A 76 10.55 -5.72 3.11
C LEU A 76 9.57 -5.99 1.96
N LEU A 77 10.07 -6.06 0.73
CA LEU A 77 9.25 -6.37 -0.44
C LEU A 77 8.67 -7.79 -0.37
N ASP A 78 9.50 -8.78 -0.03
CA ASP A 78 9.10 -10.18 0.08
C ASP A 78 8.05 -10.37 1.19
N THR A 79 8.24 -9.72 2.35
CA THR A 79 7.27 -9.76 3.45
C THR A 79 5.95 -9.11 3.07
N ALA A 80 5.97 -7.93 2.42
CA ALA A 80 4.76 -7.27 1.95
C ALA A 80 4.01 -8.14 0.92
N ILE A 81 4.73 -8.80 0.01
CA ILE A 81 4.13 -9.68 -1.00
C ILE A 81 3.55 -10.95 -0.36
N SER A 82 4.24 -11.56 0.59
CA SER A 82 3.75 -12.75 1.31
C SER A 82 2.42 -12.46 2.02
N ARG A 83 2.29 -11.28 2.65
CA ARG A 83 1.06 -10.84 3.35
C ARG A 83 -0.10 -10.45 2.43
N LEU A 84 0.12 -10.30 1.12
CA LEU A 84 -0.98 -10.11 0.15
C LEU A 84 -1.82 -11.38 -0.07
N SER A 85 -1.27 -12.56 0.29
CA SER A 85 -1.84 -13.88 -0.07
C SER A 85 -2.47 -14.62 1.12
N SER A 86 -2.54 -13.99 2.30
CA SER A 86 -3.11 -14.57 3.53
C SER A 86 -4.49 -14.00 3.85
#